data_AF-A0A397AWL6-F1
#
_entry.id   AF-A0A397AWL6-F1
#
_cell.length_a   1.000
_cell.length_b   1.000
_cell.length_c   1.000
_cell.angle_alpha   90.00
_cell.angle_beta   90.00
_cell.angle_gamma   90.00
#
_symmetry.space_group_name_H-M   'P 1'
#
loop_
_entity.id
_entity.type
_entity.pdbx_description
1 polymer ?
#
loop_
_entity_poly.entity_id
_entity_poly.type
_entity_poly.pdbx_seq_one_letter_code
_entity_poly.pdbx_strand_id
1 'polypeptide(L)'
;MYSPGVPTGQRSADGADHLLYLEDPYYYVRDDNRSNTEILDHLRAENAYTKAALSHLDDLQDELYKELLSHEPETDQTAPSPYGDFLYYSGTEEGKAYRIHYRKPRHDDGAEEILLDVNKL
;
A
#
# COMPACT_ATOMS: atom_id res chain seq x y z
N MET A 1 33.45 20.31 -2.01
CA MET A 1 32.34 20.90 -2.76
C MET A 1 31.23 21.17 -1.77
N TYR A 2 30.78 22.42 -1.67
CA TYR A 2 29.79 22.87 -0.69
C TYR A 2 28.43 22.27 -1.04
N SER A 3 27.89 21.38 -0.21
CA SER A 3 26.52 20.87 -0.36
C SER A 3 25.61 21.86 0.34
N PRO A 4 24.80 22.67 -0.38
CA PRO A 4 23.94 23.63 0.27
C PRO A 4 22.91 22.88 1.13
N GLY A 5 22.95 23.11 2.45
CA GLY A 5 22.02 22.50 3.41
C GLY A 5 20.56 22.73 3.00
N VAL A 6 19.72 21.74 3.26
CA VAL A 6 18.31 21.76 2.87
C VAL A 6 17.56 22.59 3.93
N PRO A 7 16.85 23.67 3.57
CA PRO A 7 16.02 24.38 4.53
C PRO A 7 14.81 23.50 4.86
N THR A 8 14.88 22.74 5.95
CA THR A 8 13.72 22.04 6.54
C THR A 8 12.92 23.03 7.37
N GLY A 9 11.64 23.20 7.04
CA GLY A 9 10.75 24.22 7.59
C GLY A 9 10.33 24.03 9.04
N GLN A 10 11.28 24.11 9.99
CA GLN A 10 10.98 24.36 11.39
C GLN A 10 11.35 25.81 11.74
N ARG A 11 10.40 26.50 12.38
CA ARG A 11 10.53 27.88 12.85
C ARG A 11 11.40 27.92 14.12
N SER A 12 12.24 28.94 14.25
CA SER A 12 13.00 29.25 15.47
C SER A 12 12.09 29.42 16.70
N ALA A 13 12.50 28.92 17.86
CA ALA A 13 11.74 28.97 19.12
C ALA A 13 11.59 30.40 19.68
N ASP A 14 12.40 31.30 19.17
CA ASP A 14 12.64 32.68 19.58
C ASP A 14 11.69 33.68 18.87
N GLY A 15 10.67 33.18 18.18
CA GLY A 15 9.58 34.00 17.63
C GLY A 15 9.96 34.86 16.42
N ALA A 16 11.21 34.81 15.99
CA ALA A 16 11.65 35.40 14.74
C ALA A 16 11.54 34.35 13.62
N ASP A 17 10.77 34.66 12.56
CA ASP A 17 10.64 33.82 11.36
C ASP A 17 11.98 33.82 10.61
N HIS A 18 12.90 32.94 11.02
CA HIS A 18 14.21 32.75 10.40
C HIS A 18 14.33 31.31 9.90
N LEU A 19 14.94 31.16 8.72
CA LEU A 19 15.21 29.86 8.14
C LEU A 19 16.28 29.16 8.97
N LEU A 20 15.94 27.99 9.52
CA LEU A 20 16.92 27.06 10.07
C LEU A 20 17.55 26.27 8.93
N TYR A 21 18.89 26.22 8.89
CA TYR A 21 19.64 25.40 7.95
C TYR A 21 19.99 24.08 8.62
N LEU A 22 19.61 22.97 7.98
CA LEU A 22 19.99 21.62 8.39
C LEU A 22 20.75 20.96 7.25
N GLU A 23 21.93 20.41 7.56
CA GLU A 23 22.68 19.61 6.60
C GLU A 23 22.11 18.18 6.57
N ASP A 24 21.73 17.72 5.38
CA ASP A 24 21.32 16.34 5.12
C ASP A 24 22.28 15.69 4.11
N PRO A 25 23.22 14.84 4.56
CA PRO A 25 24.18 14.19 3.68
C PRO A 25 23.54 13.15 2.74
N TYR A 26 22.29 12.75 2.98
CA TYR A 26 21.57 11.74 2.19
C TYR A 26 20.53 12.34 1.23
N TYR A 27 20.44 13.66 1.14
CA TYR A 27 19.47 14.31 0.26
C TYR A 27 19.58 13.87 -1.21
N TYR A 28 20.77 13.46 -1.65
CA TYR A 28 21.02 12.96 -3.02
C TYR A 28 20.24 11.67 -3.35
N VAL A 29 19.79 10.91 -2.35
CA VAL A 29 18.99 9.68 -2.54
C VAL A 29 17.55 10.00 -2.95
N ARG A 30 17.14 11.28 -2.87
CA ARG A 30 15.85 11.73 -3.38
C ARG A 30 15.89 11.92 -4.90
N ASP A 31 15.05 11.17 -5.60
CA ASP A 31 14.74 11.40 -7.01
C ASP A 31 13.22 11.47 -7.22
N ASP A 32 12.75 12.65 -7.63
CA ASP A 32 11.33 12.90 -7.85
C ASP A 32 10.78 12.15 -9.08
N ASN A 33 11.63 11.75 -10.03
CA ASN A 33 11.21 10.98 -11.22
C ASN A 33 11.35 9.47 -11.03
N ARG A 34 11.96 9.02 -9.92
CA ARG A 34 12.18 7.59 -9.58
C ARG A 34 12.82 6.79 -10.71
N SER A 35 13.75 7.40 -11.44
CA SER A 35 14.42 6.83 -12.62
C SER A 35 15.95 6.90 -12.56
N ASN A 36 16.52 7.56 -11.55
CA ASN A 36 17.97 7.60 -11.36
C ASN A 36 18.52 6.20 -11.07
N THR A 37 19.37 5.71 -11.96
CA THR A 37 19.92 4.35 -11.91
C THR A 37 20.81 4.11 -10.70
N GLU A 38 21.60 5.10 -10.27
CA GLU A 38 22.50 4.96 -9.12
C GLU A 38 21.71 4.75 -7.82
N ILE A 39 20.63 5.51 -7.64
CA ILE A 39 19.72 5.36 -6.50
C ILE A 39 19.01 4.01 -6.55
N LEU A 40 18.49 3.62 -7.73
CA LEU A 40 17.82 2.33 -7.89
C LEU A 40 18.75 1.14 -7.64
N ASP A 41 20.01 1.23 -8.08
CA ASP A 41 21.00 0.18 -7.84
C ASP A 41 21.37 0.07 -6.37
N HIS A 42 21.48 1.20 -5.66
CA HIS A 42 21.64 1.20 -4.21
C HIS A 42 20.45 0.52 -3.51
N LEU A 43 19.21 0.87 -3.86
CA LEU A 43 18.00 0.24 -3.29
C LEU A 43 17.92 -1.27 -3.60
N ARG A 44 18.36 -1.71 -4.78
CA ARG A 44 18.45 -3.14 -5.12
C ARG A 44 19.49 -3.86 -4.29
N ALA A 45 20.63 -3.22 -4.04
CA ALA A 45 21.67 -3.77 -3.16
C ALA A 45 21.17 -3.92 -1.72
N GLU A 46 20.43 -2.94 -1.20
CA GLU A 46 19.79 -3.01 0.12
C GLU A 46 18.74 -4.12 0.21
N ASN A 47 17.92 -4.30 -0.83
CA ASN A 47 16.97 -5.43 -0.91
C ASN A 47 17.70 -6.79 -0.90
N ALA A 48 18.81 -6.91 -1.63
CA ALA A 48 19.61 -8.13 -1.66
C ALA A 48 20.27 -8.43 -0.30
N TYR A 49 20.81 -7.39 0.36
CA TYR A 49 21.36 -7.50 1.71
C TYR A 49 20.28 -7.95 2.70
N THR A 50 19.12 -7.30 2.68
CA THR A 50 17.98 -7.64 3.57
C THR A 50 17.55 -9.08 3.38
N LYS A 51 17.39 -9.53 2.12
CA LYS A 51 17.06 -10.93 1.82
C LYS A 51 18.11 -11.90 2.35
N ALA A 52 19.39 -11.61 2.17
CA ALA A 52 20.47 -12.46 2.68
C ALA A 52 20.47 -12.49 4.21
N ALA A 53 20.35 -11.33 4.85
CA ALA A 53 20.35 -11.19 6.31
C ALA A 53 19.16 -11.90 6.97
N LEU A 54 17.99 -11.90 6.33
CA LEU A 54 16.76 -12.50 6.86
C LEU A 54 16.50 -13.94 6.38
N SER A 55 17.31 -14.48 5.47
CA SER A 55 17.10 -15.83 4.90
C SER A 55 16.95 -16.96 5.91
N HIS A 56 17.57 -16.84 7.09
CA HIS A 56 17.44 -17.80 8.19
C HIS A 56 16.03 -17.83 8.84
N LEU A 57 15.17 -16.86 8.50
CA LEU A 57 13.79 -16.74 8.98
C LEU A 57 12.77 -17.13 7.92
N ASP A 58 13.17 -17.61 6.75
CA ASP A 58 12.24 -17.89 5.64
C ASP A 58 11.16 -18.91 6.05
N ASP A 59 11.53 -19.98 6.77
CA ASP A 59 10.58 -20.97 7.27
C ASP A 59 9.58 -20.37 8.28
N LEU A 60 10.04 -19.48 9.16
CA LEU A 60 9.19 -18.80 10.13
C LEU A 60 8.25 -17.80 9.46
N GLN A 61 8.73 -17.08 8.43
CA GLN A 61 7.90 -16.19 7.63
C GLN A 61 6.79 -16.96 6.92
N ASP A 62 7.11 -18.14 6.37
CA ASP A 62 6.13 -19.02 5.72
C ASP A 62 5.09 -19.59 6.70
N GLU A 63 5.50 -19.94 7.92
CA GLU A 63 4.59 -20.38 8.98
C GLU A 63 3.61 -19.27 9.36
N LEU A 64 4.13 -18.07 9.68
CA LEU A 64 3.33 -16.91 10.03
C LEU A 64 2.40 -16.48 8.88
N TYR A 65 2.87 -16.56 7.64
CA TYR A 65 2.04 -16.27 6.47
C TYR A 65 0.83 -17.20 6.38
N LYS A 66 1.03 -18.52 6.56
CA LYS A 66 -0.06 -19.51 6.56
C LYS A 66 -1.00 -19.33 7.73
N GLU A 67 -0.47 -19.02 8.91
CA GLU A 67 -1.28 -18.70 10.09
C GLU A 67 -2.18 -17.50 9.79
N LEU A 68 -1.61 -16.37 9.37
CA LEU A 68 -2.37 -15.16 9.03
C LEU A 68 -3.44 -15.43 7.96
N LEU A 69 -3.11 -16.19 6.91
CA LEU A 69 -4.06 -16.56 5.87
C LEU A 69 -5.21 -17.40 6.43
N SER A 70 -4.94 -18.30 7.40
CA SER A 70 -5.99 -19.12 8.02
C SER A 70 -7.00 -18.32 8.85
N HIS A 71 -6.65 -17.09 9.25
CA HIS A 71 -7.53 -16.20 10.00
C HIS A 71 -8.43 -15.35 9.11
N GLU A 72 -8.12 -15.23 7.81
CA GLU A 72 -8.90 -14.43 6.86
C GLU A 72 -9.76 -15.36 5.99
N PRO A 73 -11.10 -15.19 5.97
CA PRO A 73 -11.94 -15.94 5.05
C PRO A 73 -11.67 -15.48 3.61
N GLU A 74 -11.14 -16.37 2.76
CA GLU A 74 -10.84 -16.03 1.37
C GLU A 74 -12.09 -15.60 0.58
N THR A 75 -13.23 -16.21 0.90
CA THR A 75 -14.54 -15.80 0.38
C THR A 75 -15.32 -15.09 1.46
N ASP A 76 -15.46 -13.77 1.31
CA ASP A 76 -16.27 -12.94 2.18
C ASP A 76 -17.23 -12.08 1.35
N GLN A 77 -18.37 -11.72 1.93
CA GLN A 77 -19.32 -10.77 1.37
C GLN A 77 -19.72 -9.75 2.43
N THR A 78 -19.62 -8.47 2.08
CA THR A 78 -20.09 -7.39 2.93
C THR A 78 -21.61 -7.43 3.07
N ALA A 79 -22.13 -7.02 4.22
CA ALA A 79 -23.56 -6.84 4.42
C ALA A 79 -24.18 -5.92 3.33
N PRO A 80 -25.27 -6.34 2.66
CA PRO A 80 -25.90 -5.53 1.61
C PRO A 80 -26.42 -4.20 2.14
N SER A 81 -26.05 -3.11 1.46
CA SER A 81 -26.48 -1.75 1.78
C SER A 81 -27.48 -1.24 0.74
N PRO A 82 -28.65 -0.72 1.15
CA PRO A 82 -29.65 -0.20 0.22
C PRO A 82 -29.25 1.16 -0.36
N TYR A 83 -29.39 1.31 -1.66
CA TYR A 83 -29.30 2.60 -2.34
C TYR A 83 -30.24 2.64 -3.56
N GLY A 84 -31.27 3.48 -3.49
CA GLY A 84 -32.35 3.51 -4.49
C GLY A 84 -33.09 2.17 -4.58
N ASP A 85 -33.29 1.70 -5.81
CA ASP A 85 -34.00 0.45 -6.12
C ASP A 85 -33.11 -0.80 -5.98
N PHE A 86 -31.85 -0.66 -5.54
CA PHE A 86 -30.87 -1.74 -5.48
C PHE A 86 -30.25 -1.90 -4.08
N LEU A 87 -29.78 -3.11 -3.81
CA LEU A 87 -28.89 -3.46 -2.72
C LEU A 87 -27.48 -3.64 -3.29
N TYR A 88 -26.49 -3.00 -2.67
CA TYR A 88 -25.10 -3.04 -3.07
C TYR A 88 -24.27 -3.81 -2.04
N TYR A 89 -23.33 -4.60 -2.52
CA TYR A 89 -22.36 -5.31 -1.69
C TYR A 89 -21.12 -5.59 -2.50
N SER A 90 -20.05 -5.95 -1.80
CA SER A 90 -18.81 -6.41 -2.40
C SER A 90 -18.37 -7.69 -1.71
N GLY A 91 -17.64 -8.53 -2.44
CA GLY A 91 -17.04 -9.73 -1.87
C GLY A 91 -15.67 -10.01 -2.46
N THR A 92 -14.96 -10.91 -1.83
CA THR A 92 -13.76 -11.56 -2.37
C THR A 92 -14.10 -13.00 -2.71
N GLU A 93 -13.36 -13.57 -3.66
CA GLU A 93 -13.46 -14.99 -4.01
C GLU A 93 -12.08 -15.63 -3.76
N GLU A 94 -12.07 -16.93 -3.46
CA GLU A 94 -10.84 -17.71 -3.27
C GLU A 94 -9.85 -17.52 -4.44
N GLY A 95 -8.60 -17.23 -4.08
CA GLY A 95 -7.54 -16.93 -5.05
C GLY A 95 -7.66 -15.58 -5.80
N LYS A 96 -8.61 -14.70 -5.45
CA LYS A 96 -8.70 -13.33 -5.99
C LYS A 96 -8.16 -12.30 -5.01
N ALA A 97 -7.20 -11.50 -5.45
CA ALA A 97 -6.58 -10.47 -4.63
C ALA A 97 -7.49 -9.25 -4.42
N TYR A 98 -8.49 -9.04 -5.28
CA TYR A 98 -9.34 -7.85 -5.25
C TYR A 98 -10.82 -8.18 -5.14
N ARG A 99 -11.56 -7.23 -4.56
CA ARG A 99 -13.01 -7.31 -4.41
C ARG A 99 -13.74 -7.22 -5.75
N ILE A 100 -14.88 -7.89 -5.80
CA ILE A 100 -15.88 -7.77 -6.85
C ILE A 100 -17.06 -7.01 -6.25
N HIS A 101 -17.58 -6.04 -7.00
CA HIS A 101 -18.73 -5.23 -6.61
C HIS A 101 -19.98 -5.75 -7.30
N TYR A 102 -21.03 -5.97 -6.52
CA TYR A 102 -22.30 -6.52 -6.96
C TYR A 102 -23.44 -5.56 -6.64
N ARG A 103 -24.54 -5.72 -7.37
CA ARG A 103 -25.86 -5.20 -6.98
C ARG A 103 -26.95 -6.22 -7.25
N LYS A 104 -28.07 -6.09 -6.53
CA LYS A 104 -29.30 -6.80 -6.85
C LYS A 104 -30.52 -5.92 -6.61
N PRO A 105 -31.66 -6.14 -7.27
CA PRO A 105 -32.89 -5.42 -7.00
C PRO A 105 -33.29 -5.54 -5.52
N ARG A 106 -33.81 -4.45 -4.95
CA ARG A 106 -34.16 -4.38 -3.52
C ARG A 106 -35.54 -4.96 -3.22
N HIS A 107 -36.48 -4.79 -4.14
CA HIS A 107 -37.91 -5.06 -3.93
C HIS A 107 -38.38 -6.38 -4.55
N ASP A 108 -37.58 -6.94 -5.46
CA ASP A 108 -37.87 -8.18 -6.18
C ASP A 108 -36.70 -9.16 -6.03
N ASP A 109 -36.95 -10.46 -6.19
CA ASP A 109 -35.91 -11.51 -6.22
C ASP A 109 -35.16 -11.55 -7.56
N GLY A 110 -34.90 -10.37 -8.14
CA GLY A 110 -34.15 -10.25 -9.39
C GLY A 110 -32.71 -10.72 -9.24
N ALA A 111 -32.10 -11.10 -10.36
CA ALA A 111 -30.75 -11.65 -10.39
C ALA A 111 -29.70 -10.63 -9.92
N GLU A 112 -28.66 -11.15 -9.28
CA GLU A 112 -27.44 -10.42 -8.97
C GLU A 112 -26.71 -10.01 -10.26
N GLU A 113 -26.16 -8.80 -10.26
CA GLU A 113 -25.36 -8.23 -11.35
C GLU A 113 -23.99 -7.80 -10.82
N ILE A 114 -22.93 -8.17 -11.54
CA ILE A 114 -21.56 -7.69 -11.28
C ILE A 114 -21.43 -6.28 -11.87
N LEU A 115 -21.21 -5.29 -11.00
CA LEU A 115 -20.94 -3.91 -11.39
C LEU A 115 -19.49 -3.70 -11.81
N LEU A 116 -18.55 -4.25 -11.04
CA LEU A 116 -17.13 -4.10 -11.29
C LEU A 116 -16.36 -5.28 -10.69
N ASP A 117 -15.57 -5.95 -11.53
CA ASP A 117 -14.56 -6.90 -11.10
C ASP A 117 -13.19 -6.21 -11.15
N VAL A 118 -12.65 -5.88 -9.98
CA VAL A 118 -11.36 -5.17 -9.86
C VAL A 118 -10.19 -6.06 -10.29
N ASN A 119 -10.36 -7.40 -10.32
CA ASN A 119 -9.34 -8.33 -10.79
C ASN A 119 -9.14 -8.31 -12.32
N LYS A 120 -9.98 -7.58 -13.05
CA LYS A 120 -9.92 -7.44 -14.52
C LYS A 120 -9.40 -6.07 -15.00
N LEU A 121 -9.03 -5.19 -14.07
CA LEU A 121 -8.41 -3.89 -14.36
C LEU A 121 -6.88 -4.03 -14.42
#